data_AF-A0AAN7P1H2-F1
#
_entry.id   AF-A0AAN7P1H2-F1
#
_cell.length_a   1.000
_cell.length_b   1.000
_cell.length_c   1.000
_cell.angle_alpha   90.00
_cell.angle_beta   90.00
_cell.angle_gamma   90.00
#
_symmetry.space_group_name_H-M   'P 1'
#
loop_
_entity.id
_entity.type
_entity.pdbx_description
1 polymer ?
#
loop_
_entity_poly.entity_id
_entity_poly.type
_entity_poly.pdbx_seq_one_letter_code
_entity_poly.pdbx_strand_id
1 'polypeptide(L)'
;MKALVALILLVQLPIHKAVPAAPTAPLGCDDPEAEAAAEVAVSYINSHSHHGYKFALNRIDNIRVLPQGLNNDIMFLELDLLETTCHILSPTPLANCTVRSFTQHAVEGDCDVKLQKLDGKLSVLASKCHSDADSSEDVLQLCPGCPLLASLNNTEVLTTVTAALNYHNSKTADAYLRLLEIGRAQIQAHPVHIVSVEFAVAATNCSAEEAKDNVEACQLLPDDQSNFGFCTATMVMSPSKDLKVDCQLYGHQTQTVFLFQPGVTYSQPGQDTSAGLLPSVVQGFTNHNLRLSHNSPAASESSSSEFPTSMLSAKSVAKRAVAEVAQHDKVPHPVGFVPPPPPCPGKIRHFKI
;
A
#
# COMPACT_ATOMS: atom_id res chain seq x y z
N MET A 1 -14.91 45.99 -62.84
CA MET A 1 -14.31 44.66 -63.05
C MET A 1 -13.41 44.18 -61.92
N LYS A 2 -12.62 45.04 -61.24
CA LYS A 2 -11.74 44.61 -60.13
C LYS A 2 -12.46 44.19 -58.84
N ALA A 3 -13.61 44.77 -58.54
CA ALA A 3 -14.41 44.43 -57.34
C ALA A 3 -15.10 43.05 -57.42
N LEU A 4 -15.44 42.60 -58.64
CA LEU A 4 -16.08 41.30 -58.87
C LEU A 4 -15.09 40.12 -58.72
N VAL A 5 -13.82 40.34 -59.05
CA VAL A 5 -12.76 39.34 -58.87
C VAL A 5 -12.44 39.12 -57.38
N ALA A 6 -12.50 40.18 -56.56
CA ALA A 6 -12.32 40.08 -55.11
C ALA A 6 -13.47 39.31 -54.43
N LEU A 7 -14.71 39.48 -54.92
CA LEU A 7 -15.87 38.77 -54.37
C LEU A 7 -15.83 37.26 -54.69
N ILE A 8 -15.31 36.89 -55.87
CA ILE A 8 -15.16 35.48 -56.28
C ILE A 8 -14.03 34.79 -55.48
N LEU A 9 -12.98 35.51 -55.09
CA LEU A 9 -11.90 34.97 -54.25
C LEU A 9 -12.33 34.73 -52.79
N LEU A 10 -13.29 35.51 -52.28
CA LEU A 10 -13.86 35.30 -50.93
C LEU A 10 -14.85 34.11 -50.87
N VAL A 11 -15.42 33.71 -52.01
CA VAL A 11 -16.33 32.55 -52.12
C VAL A 11 -15.56 31.22 -52.18
N GLN A 12 -14.23 31.24 -52.36
CA GLN A 12 -13.38 30.06 -52.38
C GLN A 12 -12.68 29.73 -51.05
N LEU A 13 -13.03 30.38 -49.94
CA LEU A 13 -12.70 29.82 -48.63
C LEU A 13 -13.56 28.56 -48.47
N PRO A 14 -13.01 27.35 -48.64
CA PRO A 14 -13.81 26.17 -48.41
C PRO A 14 -14.17 26.25 -46.93
N ILE A 15 -15.46 26.08 -46.65
CA ILE A 15 -15.96 25.73 -45.33
C ILE A 15 -15.25 24.43 -44.98
N HIS A 16 -14.03 24.54 -44.47
CA HIS A 16 -13.35 23.46 -43.79
C HIS A 16 -14.18 23.30 -42.54
N LYS A 17 -15.24 22.48 -42.64
CA LYS A 17 -15.76 21.83 -41.45
C LYS A 17 -14.54 21.11 -40.88
N ALA A 18 -14.00 21.65 -39.79
CA ALA A 18 -13.03 20.94 -38.99
C ALA A 18 -13.69 19.59 -38.71
N VAL A 19 -13.15 18.53 -39.32
CA VAL A 19 -13.48 17.17 -38.92
C VAL A 19 -13.20 17.17 -37.42
N PRO A 20 -14.19 16.88 -36.57
CA PRO A 20 -13.94 16.77 -35.14
C PRO A 20 -12.74 15.84 -35.01
N ALA A 21 -11.67 16.32 -34.36
CA ALA A 21 -10.52 15.47 -34.08
C ALA A 21 -11.09 14.17 -33.49
N ALA A 22 -10.71 13.04 -34.09
CA ALA A 22 -11.15 11.75 -33.57
C ALA A 22 -10.87 11.75 -32.06
N PRO A 23 -11.83 11.31 -31.22
CA PRO A 23 -11.59 11.23 -29.79
C PRO A 23 -10.26 10.52 -29.57
N THR A 24 -9.38 11.13 -28.78
CA THR A 24 -8.12 10.51 -28.38
C THR A 24 -8.44 9.11 -27.87
N ALA A 25 -7.70 8.12 -28.36
CA ALA A 25 -7.86 6.75 -27.90
C ALA A 25 -7.79 6.74 -26.36
N PRO A 26 -8.66 5.98 -25.68
CA PRO A 26 -8.56 5.81 -24.23
C PRO A 26 -7.15 5.33 -23.86
N LEU A 27 -6.61 5.86 -22.75
CA LEU A 27 -5.33 5.42 -22.21
C LEU A 27 -5.41 3.92 -21.91
N GLY A 28 -4.51 3.14 -22.49
CA GLY A 28 -4.40 1.71 -22.28
C GLY A 28 -3.58 1.39 -21.03
N CYS A 29 -3.87 0.25 -20.41
CA CYS A 29 -3.19 -0.18 -19.19
C CYS A 29 -1.70 -0.51 -19.43
N ASP A 30 -1.31 -0.87 -20.65
CA ASP A 30 0.10 -1.11 -21.03
C ASP A 30 0.80 0.15 -21.58
N ASP A 31 0.13 1.30 -21.62
CA ASP A 31 0.73 2.53 -22.13
C ASP A 31 1.82 3.03 -21.15
N PRO A 32 2.91 3.66 -21.65
CA PRO A 32 3.99 4.15 -20.80
C PRO A 32 3.53 5.11 -19.69
N GLU A 33 2.47 5.87 -19.95
CA GLU A 33 1.88 6.77 -18.95
C GLU A 33 1.13 6.01 -17.84
N ALA A 34 0.40 4.94 -18.18
CA ALA A 34 -0.26 4.08 -17.20
C ALA A 34 0.78 3.38 -16.30
N GLU A 35 1.85 2.90 -16.90
CA GLU A 35 2.97 2.26 -16.19
C GLU A 35 3.68 3.23 -15.24
N ALA A 36 3.92 4.48 -15.68
CA ALA A 36 4.49 5.52 -14.81
C ALA A 36 3.55 5.88 -13.64
N ALA A 37 2.24 5.93 -13.88
CA ALA A 37 1.25 6.15 -12.82
C ALA A 37 1.22 4.97 -11.83
N ALA A 38 1.30 3.73 -12.32
CA ALA A 38 1.37 2.54 -11.47
C ALA A 38 2.66 2.49 -10.64
N GLU A 39 3.81 2.90 -11.20
CA GLU A 39 5.07 3.00 -10.46
C GLU A 39 4.96 3.99 -9.28
N VAL A 40 4.40 5.18 -9.53
CA VAL A 40 4.14 6.19 -8.48
C VAL A 40 3.18 5.64 -7.42
N ALA A 41 2.11 4.96 -7.84
CA ALA A 41 1.15 4.34 -6.94
C ALA A 41 1.78 3.28 -6.04
N VAL A 42 2.55 2.33 -6.60
CA VAL A 42 3.22 1.26 -5.85
C VAL A 42 4.28 1.83 -4.91
N SER A 43 5.02 2.86 -5.33
CA SER A 43 5.95 3.55 -4.44
C SER A 43 5.23 4.24 -3.27
N TYR A 44 4.05 4.83 -3.51
CA TYR A 44 3.24 5.43 -2.46
C TYR A 44 2.74 4.38 -1.46
N ILE A 45 2.13 3.30 -1.97
CA ILE A 45 1.61 2.20 -1.15
C ILE A 45 2.72 1.65 -0.23
N ASN A 46 3.89 1.33 -0.80
CA ASN A 46 5.01 0.80 -0.03
C ASN A 46 5.67 1.80 0.93
N SER A 47 5.49 3.10 0.76
CA SER A 47 6.01 4.10 1.71
C SER A 47 5.01 4.48 2.80
N HIS A 48 3.73 4.13 2.63
CA HIS A 48 2.65 4.45 3.56
C HIS A 48 2.09 3.21 4.28
N SER A 49 2.56 2.02 3.96
CA SER A 49 2.30 0.82 4.74
C SER A 49 3.12 0.82 6.03
N HIS A 50 2.49 0.43 7.14
CA HIS A 50 3.11 0.37 8.46
C HIS A 50 3.37 -1.06 8.95
N HIS A 51 2.96 -2.06 8.18
CA HIS A 51 3.11 -3.48 8.50
C HIS A 51 3.34 -4.29 7.22
N GLY A 52 3.76 -5.53 7.41
CA GLY A 52 3.88 -6.53 6.37
C GLY A 52 5.05 -6.29 5.42
N TYR A 53 4.87 -6.72 4.19
CA TYR A 53 5.92 -6.74 3.18
C TYR A 53 5.66 -5.72 2.09
N LYS A 54 6.71 -5.36 1.36
CA LYS A 54 6.60 -4.55 0.15
C LYS A 54 5.87 -5.34 -0.92
N PHE A 55 5.05 -4.65 -1.69
CA PHE A 55 4.32 -5.18 -2.84
C PHE A 55 4.96 -4.75 -4.15
N ALA A 56 5.00 -5.65 -5.13
CA ALA A 56 5.40 -5.37 -6.50
C ALA A 56 4.18 -5.38 -7.43
N LEU A 57 4.21 -4.56 -8.49
CA LEU A 57 3.17 -4.55 -9.50
C LEU A 57 3.14 -5.88 -10.27
N ASN A 58 1.98 -6.56 -10.28
CA ASN A 58 1.75 -7.69 -11.16
C ASN A 58 1.01 -7.28 -12.42
N ARG A 59 -0.04 -6.45 -12.28
CA ARG A 59 -0.90 -6.02 -13.38
C ARG A 59 -1.59 -4.69 -13.11
N ILE A 60 -1.92 -3.98 -14.18
CA ILE A 60 -2.86 -2.85 -14.17
C ILE A 60 -4.16 -3.36 -14.78
N ASP A 61 -5.17 -3.62 -13.98
CA ASP A 61 -6.43 -4.23 -14.44
C ASP A 61 -7.35 -3.22 -15.12
N ASN A 62 -7.28 -1.98 -14.65
CA ASN A 62 -8.12 -0.92 -15.17
C ASN A 62 -7.43 0.43 -15.00
N ILE A 63 -7.67 1.32 -15.95
CA ILE A 63 -7.30 2.72 -15.84
C ILE A 63 -8.42 3.60 -16.36
N ARG A 64 -8.78 4.62 -15.58
CA ARG A 64 -9.78 5.62 -15.97
C ARG A 64 -9.23 7.01 -15.76
N VAL A 65 -9.28 7.82 -16.81
CA VAL A 65 -8.77 9.20 -16.79
C VAL A 65 -9.95 10.17 -16.91
N LEU A 66 -10.06 11.09 -15.97
CA LEU A 66 -11.05 12.17 -15.93
C LEU A 66 -10.35 13.53 -16.03
N PRO A 67 -10.41 14.20 -17.20
CA PRO A 67 -9.89 15.56 -17.33
C PRO A 67 -10.61 16.53 -16.39
N GLN A 68 -9.84 17.31 -15.64
CA GLN A 68 -10.33 18.35 -14.71
C GLN A 68 -10.05 19.77 -15.23
N GLY A 69 -9.34 19.92 -16.34
CA GLY A 69 -9.02 21.20 -16.94
C GLY A 69 -7.82 21.12 -17.87
N LEU A 70 -7.23 22.28 -18.18
CA LEU A 70 -5.95 22.33 -18.89
C LEU A 70 -4.87 21.67 -18.04
N ASN A 71 -4.20 20.65 -18.61
CA ASN A 71 -3.08 19.93 -18.00
C ASN A 71 -3.38 19.34 -16.60
N ASN A 72 -4.63 19.04 -16.29
CA ASN A 72 -5.03 18.49 -15.00
C ASN A 72 -5.97 17.31 -15.23
N ASP A 73 -5.51 16.12 -14.89
CA ASP A 73 -6.27 14.88 -15.02
C ASP A 73 -6.34 14.15 -13.68
N ILE A 74 -7.47 13.52 -13.39
CA ILE A 74 -7.59 12.55 -12.30
C ILE A 74 -7.56 11.16 -12.90
N MET A 75 -6.67 10.31 -12.40
CA MET A 75 -6.48 8.95 -12.85
C MET A 75 -6.94 8.00 -11.73
N PHE A 76 -7.77 7.03 -12.08
CA PHE A 76 -8.15 5.92 -11.20
C PHE A 76 -7.52 4.65 -11.77
N LEU A 77 -6.72 3.97 -10.96
CA LEU A 77 -6.05 2.72 -11.31
C LEU A 77 -6.58 1.62 -10.40
N GLU A 78 -6.87 0.46 -10.99
CA GLU A 78 -7.06 -0.81 -10.29
C GLU A 78 -5.78 -1.62 -10.54
N LEU A 79 -5.09 -2.01 -9.47
CA LEU A 79 -3.78 -2.66 -9.52
C LEU A 79 -3.81 -4.01 -8.80
N ASP A 80 -3.42 -5.07 -9.51
CA ASP A 80 -3.01 -6.32 -8.89
C ASP A 80 -1.53 -6.25 -8.50
N LEU A 81 -1.27 -6.46 -7.21
CA LEU A 81 0.05 -6.45 -6.61
C LEU A 81 0.38 -7.82 -6.01
N LEU A 82 1.67 -8.10 -5.86
CA LEU A 82 2.18 -9.32 -5.24
C LEU A 82 3.17 -9.02 -4.11
N GLU A 83 2.99 -9.71 -2.99
CA GLU A 83 3.87 -9.63 -1.82
C GLU A 83 5.30 -10.06 -2.19
N THR A 84 6.29 -9.32 -1.67
CA THR A 84 7.71 -9.66 -1.82
C THR A 84 8.31 -10.24 -0.55
N THR A 85 9.56 -10.67 -0.62
CA THR A 85 10.34 -11.13 0.54
C THR A 85 10.84 -9.99 1.44
N CYS A 86 10.68 -8.73 1.03
CA CYS A 86 11.16 -7.58 1.80
C CYS A 86 10.08 -7.08 2.74
N HIS A 87 10.37 -7.07 4.04
CA HIS A 87 9.54 -6.36 5.00
C HIS A 87 9.49 -4.84 4.71
N ILE A 88 8.43 -4.15 5.09
CA ILE A 88 8.25 -2.71 4.84
C ILE A 88 9.38 -1.86 5.44
N LEU A 89 9.89 -2.31 6.59
CA LEU A 89 11.02 -1.70 7.33
C LEU A 89 12.40 -1.97 6.69
N SER A 90 12.48 -2.87 5.70
CA SER A 90 13.76 -3.16 5.03
C SER A 90 14.21 -1.97 4.17
N PRO A 91 15.48 -1.52 4.26
CA PRO A 91 16.02 -0.48 3.38
C PRO A 91 16.15 -0.94 1.92
N THR A 92 16.00 -2.24 1.66
CA THR A 92 16.17 -2.82 0.33
C THR A 92 15.22 -2.16 -0.68
N PRO A 93 15.72 -1.59 -1.79
CA PRO A 93 14.87 -1.04 -2.84
C PRO A 93 13.94 -2.11 -3.42
N LEU A 94 12.71 -1.73 -3.79
CA LEU A 94 11.70 -2.66 -4.29
C LEU A 94 12.18 -3.52 -5.47
N ALA A 95 12.98 -2.94 -6.37
CA ALA A 95 13.55 -3.65 -7.52
C ALA A 95 14.44 -4.85 -7.15
N ASN A 96 14.97 -4.89 -5.92
CA ASN A 96 15.81 -5.96 -5.40
C ASN A 96 15.03 -6.91 -4.47
N CYS A 97 13.73 -6.68 -4.29
CA CYS A 97 12.86 -7.53 -3.47
C CYS A 97 12.27 -8.63 -4.35
N THR A 98 12.47 -9.88 -3.96
CA THR A 98 11.97 -11.02 -4.74
C THR A 98 10.47 -11.16 -4.51
N VAL A 99 9.70 -11.24 -5.58
CA VAL A 99 8.25 -11.53 -5.52
C VAL A 99 8.05 -12.98 -5.08
N ARG A 100 7.17 -13.21 -4.10
CA ARG A 100 6.83 -14.58 -3.70
C ARG A 100 6.01 -15.23 -4.79
N SER A 101 6.42 -16.43 -5.16
CA SER A 101 5.70 -17.22 -6.17
C SER A 101 4.47 -17.89 -5.57
N PHE A 102 3.53 -18.28 -6.42
CA PHE A 102 2.41 -19.15 -6.08
C PHE A 102 2.80 -20.36 -5.22
N THR A 103 3.94 -21.01 -5.52
CA THR A 103 4.42 -22.18 -4.75
C THR A 103 4.84 -21.87 -3.30
N GLN A 104 4.96 -20.59 -2.96
CA GLN A 104 5.26 -20.10 -1.63
C GLN A 104 4.01 -19.60 -0.90
N HIS A 105 2.81 -19.89 -1.44
CA HIS A 105 1.51 -19.40 -0.97
C HIS A 105 1.50 -17.87 -1.01
N ALA A 106 1.44 -17.33 -2.23
CA ALA A 106 1.63 -15.91 -2.44
C ALA A 106 0.51 -15.12 -1.73
N VAL A 107 0.80 -13.85 -1.46
CA VAL A 107 -0.19 -12.90 -0.97
C VAL A 107 -0.37 -11.86 -2.06
N GLU A 108 -1.61 -11.71 -2.47
CA GLU A 108 -2.04 -10.84 -3.54
C GLU A 108 -2.62 -9.57 -2.93
N GLY A 109 -2.45 -8.44 -3.61
CA GLY A 109 -2.99 -7.16 -3.20
C GLY A 109 -3.81 -6.55 -4.31
N ASP A 110 -5.11 -6.36 -4.09
CA ASP A 110 -6.00 -5.61 -4.97
C ASP A 110 -6.08 -4.16 -4.45
N CYS A 111 -5.62 -3.22 -5.27
CA CYS A 111 -5.48 -1.82 -4.89
C CYS A 111 -6.20 -0.87 -5.86
N ASP A 112 -7.12 -0.09 -5.30
CA ASP A 112 -7.70 1.09 -5.94
C ASP A 112 -6.86 2.33 -5.61
N VAL A 113 -6.34 3.01 -6.64
CA VAL A 113 -5.51 4.20 -6.46
C VAL A 113 -6.03 5.37 -7.27
N LYS A 114 -6.20 6.51 -6.60
CA LYS A 114 -6.55 7.79 -7.21
C LYS A 114 -5.32 8.67 -7.29
N LEU A 115 -4.91 9.03 -8.50
CA LEU A 115 -3.82 9.96 -8.77
C LEU A 115 -4.33 11.26 -9.40
N GLN A 116 -3.55 12.31 -9.26
CA GLN A 116 -3.68 13.54 -10.03
C GLN A 116 -2.44 13.70 -10.92
N LYS A 117 -2.66 14.00 -12.19
CA LYS A 117 -1.63 14.44 -13.12
C LYS A 117 -1.83 15.93 -13.37
N LEU A 118 -1.00 16.75 -12.74
CA LEU A 118 -1.03 18.21 -12.88
C LEU A 118 0.26 18.69 -13.55
N ASP A 119 0.15 19.38 -14.68
CA ASP A 119 1.29 19.86 -15.48
C ASP A 119 2.32 18.77 -15.78
N GLY A 120 1.83 17.56 -16.07
CA GLY A 120 2.65 16.38 -16.35
C GLY A 120 3.22 15.68 -15.12
N LYS A 121 2.92 16.16 -13.91
CA LYS A 121 3.43 15.63 -12.64
C LYS A 121 2.38 14.79 -11.93
N LEU A 122 2.74 13.57 -11.54
CA LEU A 122 1.85 12.62 -10.87
C LEU A 122 1.96 12.76 -9.34
N SER A 123 0.81 12.76 -8.67
CA SER A 123 0.71 12.67 -7.21
C SER A 123 -0.43 11.73 -6.81
N VAL A 124 -0.24 10.94 -5.75
CA VAL A 124 -1.29 10.09 -5.20
C VAL A 124 -2.19 10.93 -4.29
N LEU A 125 -3.50 10.88 -4.54
CA LEU A 125 -4.51 11.54 -3.72
C LEU A 125 -5.12 10.60 -2.67
N ALA A 126 -5.28 9.33 -3.03
CA ALA A 126 -5.79 8.29 -2.15
C ALA A 126 -5.42 6.90 -2.69
N SER A 127 -5.29 5.94 -1.79
CA SER A 127 -5.18 4.52 -2.11
C SER A 127 -5.97 3.70 -1.11
N LYS A 128 -6.58 2.62 -1.58
CA LYS A 128 -7.22 1.60 -0.77
C LYS A 128 -6.77 0.24 -1.28
N CYS A 129 -6.20 -0.56 -0.39
CA CYS A 129 -5.71 -1.89 -0.74
C CYS A 129 -6.34 -2.95 0.15
N HIS A 130 -6.68 -4.07 -0.46
CA HIS A 130 -7.04 -5.32 0.20
C HIS A 130 -6.01 -6.36 -0.17
N SER A 131 -5.56 -7.16 0.79
CA SER A 131 -4.61 -8.23 0.53
C SER A 131 -5.03 -9.51 1.19
N ASP A 132 -4.89 -10.61 0.45
CA ASP A 132 -5.23 -11.96 0.88
C ASP A 132 -4.19 -12.95 0.36
N ALA A 133 -3.97 -14.02 1.13
CA ALA A 133 -3.21 -15.16 0.64
C ALA A 133 -4.04 -15.96 -0.37
N ASP A 134 -3.37 -16.60 -1.32
CA ASP A 134 -4.00 -17.56 -2.22
C ASP A 134 -4.80 -18.60 -1.41
N SER A 135 -5.88 -19.14 -1.99
CA SER A 135 -6.60 -20.23 -1.35
C SER A 135 -5.66 -21.43 -1.14
N SER A 136 -5.69 -21.99 0.07
CA SER A 136 -4.94 -23.19 0.39
C SER A 136 -5.34 -24.37 -0.50
N GLU A 137 -6.61 -24.44 -0.89
CA GLU A 137 -7.14 -25.45 -1.82
C GLU A 137 -6.53 -25.31 -3.21
N ASP A 138 -6.45 -24.08 -3.75
CA ASP A 138 -5.87 -23.82 -5.06
C ASP A 138 -4.36 -24.12 -5.08
N VAL A 139 -3.64 -23.71 -4.02
CA VAL A 139 -2.22 -24.05 -3.86
C VAL A 139 -2.00 -25.55 -3.79
N LEU A 140 -2.77 -26.28 -2.99
CA LEU A 140 -2.63 -27.74 -2.88
C LEU A 140 -3.06 -28.47 -4.15
N GLN A 141 -4.02 -27.95 -4.90
CA GLN A 141 -4.46 -28.56 -6.16
C GLN A 141 -3.37 -28.50 -7.22
N LEU A 142 -2.66 -27.37 -7.32
CA LEU A 142 -1.54 -27.19 -8.25
C LEU A 142 -0.23 -27.76 -7.71
N CYS A 143 -0.02 -27.70 -6.39
CA CYS A 143 1.18 -28.13 -5.70
C CYS A 143 0.87 -28.77 -4.33
N PRO A 144 0.59 -30.09 -4.26
CA PRO A 144 0.25 -30.77 -3.01
C PRO A 144 1.35 -30.76 -1.94
N GLY A 145 2.60 -30.54 -2.35
CA GLY A 145 3.76 -30.49 -1.45
C GLY A 145 4.19 -29.08 -1.05
N CYS A 146 3.52 -28.04 -1.54
CA CYS A 146 3.89 -26.66 -1.23
C CYS A 146 3.51 -26.29 0.22
N PRO A 147 4.37 -25.54 0.92
CA PRO A 147 4.10 -25.16 2.29
C PRO A 147 2.99 -24.09 2.33
N LEU A 148 1.97 -24.35 3.15
CA LEU A 148 0.89 -23.40 3.39
C LEU A 148 1.23 -22.47 4.56
N LEU A 149 0.61 -21.30 4.53
CA LEU A 149 0.70 -20.33 5.61
C LEU A 149 -0.10 -20.85 6.80
N ALA A 150 0.56 -20.85 7.96
CA ALA A 150 -0.06 -21.17 9.22
C ALA A 150 -0.64 -19.89 9.85
N SER A 151 -1.63 -20.08 10.71
CA SER A 151 -2.14 -18.98 11.54
C SER A 151 -1.03 -18.40 12.41
N LEU A 152 -0.87 -17.08 12.38
CA LEU A 152 0.11 -16.36 13.18
C LEU A 152 -0.13 -16.50 14.70
N ASN A 153 -1.38 -16.78 15.09
CA ASN A 153 -1.79 -17.00 16.49
C ASN A 153 -1.64 -18.46 16.94
N ASN A 154 -1.13 -19.35 16.09
CA ASN A 154 -0.89 -20.73 16.46
C ASN A 154 0.16 -20.81 17.60
N THR A 155 -0.10 -21.68 18.59
CA THR A 155 0.77 -21.81 19.76
C THR A 155 2.21 -22.18 19.41
N GLU A 156 2.42 -23.04 18.40
CA GLU A 156 3.75 -23.46 17.97
C GLU A 156 4.51 -22.32 17.27
N VAL A 157 3.78 -21.48 16.52
CA VAL A 157 4.31 -20.25 15.90
C VAL A 157 4.75 -19.27 16.98
N LEU A 158 3.87 -18.95 17.93
CA LEU A 158 4.18 -18.04 19.04
C LEU A 158 5.34 -18.55 19.89
N THR A 159 5.40 -19.85 20.14
CA THR A 159 6.50 -20.50 20.88
C THR A 159 7.82 -20.37 20.11
N THR A 160 7.80 -20.59 18.80
CA THR A 160 8.99 -20.48 17.94
C THR A 160 9.52 -19.05 17.89
N VAL A 161 8.64 -18.05 17.70
CA VAL A 161 9.02 -16.63 17.70
C VAL A 161 9.62 -16.22 19.05
N THR A 162 8.97 -16.62 20.15
CA THR A 162 9.45 -16.32 21.51
C THR A 162 10.82 -16.95 21.76
N ALA A 163 11.01 -18.23 21.38
CA ALA A 163 12.29 -18.92 21.51
C ALA A 163 13.38 -18.26 20.66
N ALA A 164 13.06 -17.86 19.42
CA ALA A 164 13.99 -17.20 18.52
C ALA A 164 14.44 -15.83 19.05
N LEU A 165 13.50 -15.01 19.53
CA LEU A 165 13.79 -13.70 20.10
C LEU A 165 14.66 -13.81 21.35
N ASN A 166 14.31 -14.72 22.27
CA ASN A 166 15.10 -14.97 23.48
C ASN A 166 16.50 -15.50 23.14
N TYR A 167 16.61 -16.38 22.16
CA TYR A 167 17.90 -16.88 21.68
C TYR A 167 18.78 -15.73 21.19
N HIS A 168 18.25 -14.88 20.29
CA HIS A 168 19.01 -13.74 19.76
C HIS A 168 19.44 -12.77 20.86
N ASN A 169 18.51 -12.33 21.70
CA ASN A 169 18.80 -11.40 22.80
C ASN A 169 19.80 -11.97 23.81
N SER A 170 19.88 -13.29 24.00
CA SER A 170 20.88 -13.90 24.89
C SER A 170 22.30 -13.94 24.33
N LYS A 171 22.48 -13.67 23.04
CA LYS A 171 23.77 -13.79 22.33
C LYS A 171 24.46 -12.46 22.06
N THR A 172 23.74 -11.36 22.23
CA THR A 172 24.28 -10.00 22.05
C THR A 172 24.23 -9.23 23.37
N ALA A 173 25.14 -8.26 23.52
CA ALA A 173 25.11 -7.25 24.58
C ALA A 173 24.50 -5.92 24.09
N ASP A 174 24.03 -5.87 22.83
CA ASP A 174 23.42 -4.69 22.21
C ASP A 174 22.04 -4.37 22.82
N ALA A 175 21.30 -3.46 22.17
CA ALA A 175 19.93 -3.14 22.56
C ALA A 175 19.05 -4.40 22.59
N TYR A 176 18.25 -4.53 23.64
CA TYR A 176 17.26 -5.60 23.75
C TYR A 176 16.19 -5.40 22.68
N LEU A 177 15.94 -6.45 21.89
CA LEU A 177 14.95 -6.41 20.82
C LEU A 177 13.60 -6.91 21.32
N ARG A 178 12.53 -6.26 20.87
CA ARG A 178 11.14 -6.73 21.05
C ARG A 178 10.49 -7.04 19.71
N LEU A 179 9.57 -7.99 19.75
CA LEU A 179 8.71 -8.32 18.61
C LEU A 179 7.84 -7.10 18.26
N LEU A 180 7.85 -6.72 16.98
CA LEU A 180 6.87 -5.79 16.42
C LEU A 180 5.67 -6.55 15.88
N GLU A 181 5.92 -7.48 14.97
CA GLU A 181 4.88 -8.30 14.35
C GLU A 181 5.46 -9.60 13.80
N ILE A 182 4.58 -10.58 13.64
CA ILE A 182 4.87 -11.83 12.92
C ILE A 182 4.35 -11.62 11.50
N GLY A 183 5.23 -11.70 10.51
CA GLY A 183 4.86 -11.49 9.12
C GLY A 183 4.34 -12.76 8.46
N ARG A 184 5.09 -13.87 8.56
CA ARG A 184 4.70 -15.16 7.96
C ARG A 184 5.04 -16.31 8.90
N ALA A 185 4.24 -17.37 8.82
CA ALA A 185 4.49 -18.61 9.52
C ALA A 185 4.10 -19.81 8.66
N GLN A 186 4.82 -20.92 8.80
CA GLN A 186 4.53 -22.19 8.14
C GLN A 186 4.76 -23.33 9.14
N ILE A 187 3.85 -24.30 9.13
CA ILE A 187 3.97 -25.52 9.94
C ILE A 187 3.97 -26.70 8.98
N GLN A 188 5.07 -27.43 8.96
CA GLN A 188 5.20 -28.69 8.26
C GLN A 188 5.15 -29.81 9.29
N ALA A 189 4.11 -30.65 9.26
CA ALA A 189 3.97 -31.75 10.22
C ALA A 189 4.74 -33.02 9.81
N HIS A 190 4.95 -33.23 8.49
CA HIS A 190 5.58 -34.43 7.93
C HIS A 190 6.53 -34.06 6.79
N PRO A 191 7.65 -34.79 6.58
CA PRO A 191 8.09 -35.96 7.37
C PRO A 191 8.75 -35.61 8.71
N VAL A 192 9.14 -34.35 8.88
CA VAL A 192 9.71 -33.79 10.13
C VAL A 192 8.79 -32.67 10.57
N HIS A 193 8.51 -32.58 11.88
CA HIS A 193 7.68 -31.51 12.39
C HIS A 193 8.53 -30.24 12.53
N ILE A 194 8.34 -29.28 11.62
CA ILE A 194 9.12 -28.04 11.53
C ILE A 194 8.18 -26.84 11.52
N VAL A 195 8.53 -25.83 12.30
CA VAL A 195 7.87 -24.52 12.30
C VAL A 195 8.86 -23.48 11.78
N SER A 196 8.47 -22.77 10.73
CA SER A 196 9.25 -21.66 10.16
C SER A 196 8.49 -20.36 10.33
N VAL A 197 9.17 -19.32 10.77
CA VAL A 197 8.58 -18.01 11.06
C VAL A 197 9.45 -16.89 10.52
N GLU A 198 8.80 -15.83 10.08
CA GLU A 198 9.39 -14.56 9.66
C GLU A 198 8.73 -13.44 10.48
N PHE A 199 9.52 -12.60 11.13
CA PHE A 199 9.00 -11.60 12.06
C PHE A 199 9.87 -10.36 12.13
N ALA A 200 9.24 -9.21 12.36
CA ALA A 200 9.90 -7.93 12.53
C ALA A 200 10.16 -7.64 14.01
N VAL A 201 11.29 -6.99 14.27
CA VAL A 201 11.73 -6.61 15.61
C VAL A 201 12.15 -5.14 15.65
N ALA A 202 12.13 -4.56 16.84
CA ALA A 202 12.64 -3.22 17.09
C ALA A 202 13.46 -3.17 18.36
N ALA A 203 14.47 -2.30 18.36
CA ALA A 203 15.29 -2.00 19.51
C ALA A 203 14.48 -1.27 20.60
N THR A 204 14.83 -1.57 21.84
CA THR A 204 14.29 -0.89 23.03
C THR A 204 15.31 0.09 23.61
N ASN A 205 14.87 0.83 24.62
CA ASN A 205 15.72 1.70 25.44
C ASN A 205 16.62 0.93 26.43
N CYS A 206 16.56 -0.40 26.48
CA CYS A 206 17.42 -1.24 27.31
C CYS A 206 18.52 -1.91 26.48
N SER A 207 19.65 -2.19 27.12
CA SER A 207 20.55 -3.25 26.70
C SER A 207 19.97 -4.65 27.01
N ALA A 208 20.49 -5.67 26.33
CA ALA A 208 20.14 -7.06 26.59
C ALA A 208 20.45 -7.52 28.03
N GLU A 209 21.44 -6.91 28.68
CA GLU A 209 21.77 -7.18 30.08
C GLU A 209 20.76 -6.54 31.06
N GLU A 210 20.42 -5.27 30.87
CA GLU A 210 19.40 -4.58 31.69
C GLU A 210 18.02 -5.27 31.61
N ALA A 211 17.69 -5.84 30.44
CA ALA A 211 16.47 -6.59 30.25
C ALA A 211 16.40 -7.88 31.09
N LYS A 212 17.53 -8.46 31.52
CA LYS A 212 17.53 -9.63 32.42
C LYS A 212 17.02 -9.29 33.82
N ASP A 213 17.25 -8.07 34.26
CA ASP A 213 16.80 -7.59 35.58
C ASP A 213 15.32 -7.19 35.55
N ASN A 214 14.89 -6.50 34.49
CA ASN A 214 13.50 -6.06 34.35
C ASN A 214 13.06 -5.83 32.90
N VAL A 215 12.69 -6.91 32.20
CA VAL A 215 12.21 -6.86 30.81
C VAL A 215 10.99 -5.96 30.61
N GLU A 216 10.12 -5.83 31.61
CA GLU A 216 8.90 -5.02 31.52
C GLU A 216 9.18 -3.51 31.50
N ALA A 217 10.36 -3.09 31.96
CA ALA A 217 10.80 -1.70 31.86
C ALA A 217 11.32 -1.32 30.46
N CYS A 218 11.56 -2.31 29.59
CA CYS A 218 12.14 -2.11 28.27
C CYS A 218 11.09 -1.72 27.23
N GLN A 219 11.10 -0.44 26.88
CA GLN A 219 10.14 0.18 25.98
C GLN A 219 10.74 0.33 24.59
N LEU A 220 9.89 0.15 23.58
CA LEU A 220 10.26 0.43 22.19
C LEU A 220 10.69 1.89 22.04
N LEU A 221 11.75 2.11 21.28
CA LEU A 221 12.16 3.45 20.91
C LEU A 221 11.17 4.04 19.88
N PRO A 222 10.99 5.37 19.85
CA PRO A 222 10.28 6.05 18.77
C PRO A 222 10.83 5.66 17.39
N ASP A 223 9.97 5.59 16.37
CA ASP A 223 10.37 5.16 15.01
C ASP A 223 11.54 5.97 14.45
N ASP A 224 11.60 7.27 14.76
CA ASP A 224 12.65 8.20 14.35
C ASP A 224 13.96 8.04 15.13
N GLN A 225 14.07 7.06 16.02
CA GLN A 225 15.26 6.73 16.82
C GLN A 225 15.50 5.22 16.92
N SER A 226 14.57 4.41 16.43
CA SER A 226 14.61 2.96 16.56
C SER A 226 15.48 2.31 15.48
N ASN A 227 16.21 1.28 15.89
CA ASN A 227 16.79 0.32 14.95
C ASN A 227 15.78 -0.81 14.77
N PHE A 228 15.38 -1.05 13.53
CA PHE A 228 14.48 -2.14 13.17
C PHE A 228 15.27 -3.37 12.78
N GLY A 229 14.63 -4.52 12.79
CA GLY A 229 15.21 -5.75 12.30
C GLY A 229 14.18 -6.66 11.71
N PHE A 230 14.65 -7.61 10.93
CA PHE A 230 13.84 -8.70 10.40
C PHE A 230 14.54 -10.02 10.70
N CYS A 231 13.81 -10.92 11.31
CA CYS A 231 14.31 -12.22 11.74
C CYS A 231 13.55 -13.34 11.02
N THR A 232 14.30 -14.38 10.68
CA THR A 232 13.76 -15.67 10.26
C THR A 232 14.19 -16.71 11.29
N ALA A 233 13.29 -17.64 11.60
CA ALA A 233 13.62 -18.75 12.46
C ALA A 233 12.97 -20.04 11.99
N THR A 234 13.69 -21.14 12.20
CA THR A 234 13.22 -22.49 11.94
C THR A 234 13.44 -23.32 13.19
N MET A 235 12.37 -23.90 13.72
CA MET A 235 12.39 -24.78 14.88
C MET A 235 11.93 -26.18 14.47
N VAL A 236 12.80 -27.16 14.66
CA VAL A 236 12.41 -28.57 14.62
C VAL A 236 11.68 -28.87 15.93
N MET A 237 10.44 -29.34 15.86
CA MET A 237 9.63 -29.72 17.01
C MET A 237 9.82 -31.21 17.36
N SER A 238 10.06 -32.05 16.35
CA SER A 238 10.33 -33.49 16.49
C SER A 238 11.09 -34.00 15.25
N PRO A 239 12.12 -34.85 15.37
CA PRO A 239 12.55 -35.56 16.59
C PRO A 239 13.53 -34.78 17.49
N SER A 240 14.15 -33.72 17.00
CA SER A 240 15.03 -32.84 17.78
C SER A 240 14.33 -31.52 18.11
N LYS A 241 14.89 -30.74 19.05
CA LYS A 241 14.43 -29.38 19.39
C LYS A 241 15.42 -28.32 18.89
N ASP A 242 15.85 -28.48 17.65
CA ASP A 242 16.88 -27.64 17.06
C ASP A 242 16.27 -26.33 16.59
N LEU A 243 16.88 -25.22 17.02
CA LEU A 243 16.46 -23.86 16.68
C LEU A 243 17.56 -23.19 15.85
N LYS A 244 17.21 -22.74 14.65
CA LYS A 244 18.03 -21.86 13.82
C LYS A 244 17.38 -20.49 13.76
N VAL A 245 18.14 -19.44 14.04
CA VAL A 245 17.69 -18.06 14.00
C VAL A 245 18.66 -17.26 13.17
N ASP A 246 18.14 -16.42 12.27
CA ASP A 246 18.89 -15.43 11.52
C ASP A 246 18.16 -14.09 11.61
N CYS A 247 18.87 -13.04 12.00
CA CYS A 247 18.30 -11.70 12.19
C CYS A 247 19.15 -10.68 11.48
N GLN A 248 18.53 -9.92 10.58
CA GLN A 248 19.13 -8.78 9.92
C GLN A 248 18.63 -7.50 10.58
N LEU A 249 19.53 -6.78 11.24
CA LEU A 249 19.24 -5.47 11.81
C LEU A 249 19.51 -4.37 10.79
N TYR A 250 18.58 -3.43 10.71
CA TYR A 250 18.68 -2.21 9.92
C TYR A 250 19.06 -1.07 10.87
N GLY A 251 20.19 -0.43 10.59
CA GLY A 251 20.59 0.75 11.33
C GLY A 251 19.54 1.87 11.17
N HIS A 252 19.51 2.76 12.15
CA HIS A 252 18.62 3.90 12.21
C HIS A 252 18.69 4.68 10.88
N GLN A 253 17.59 4.67 10.15
CA GLN A 253 17.47 5.43 8.91
C GLN A 253 17.19 6.88 9.29
N THR A 254 18.24 7.66 9.57
CA THR A 254 18.10 9.12 9.49
C THR A 254 17.54 9.44 8.10
N GLN A 255 16.43 10.19 8.05
CA GLN A 255 15.69 10.55 6.82
C GLN A 255 16.50 11.46 5.87
N THR A 256 17.77 11.16 5.62
CA THR A 256 18.65 11.93 4.75
C THR A 256 18.82 11.30 3.36
N VAL A 257 18.20 10.16 3.06
CA VAL A 257 18.38 9.46 1.77
C VAL A 257 17.07 8.87 1.22
N PHE A 258 16.03 9.68 1.05
CA PHE A 258 14.91 9.34 0.13
C PHE A 258 14.50 10.50 -0.79
N LEU A 259 15.34 11.52 -0.92
CA LEU A 259 15.14 12.64 -1.87
C LEU A 259 16.17 12.62 -3.00
N PHE A 260 16.30 11.50 -3.73
CA PHE A 260 16.94 11.53 -5.04
C PHE A 260 16.22 10.60 -6.02
N GLN A 261 15.02 11.02 -6.42
CA GLN A 261 14.59 10.92 -7.81
C GLN A 261 14.37 12.34 -8.33
N PRO A 262 15.00 12.77 -9.43
CA PRO A 262 14.73 14.09 -10.00
C PRO A 262 13.30 14.09 -10.55
N GLY A 263 12.36 14.70 -9.81
CA GLY A 263 11.00 14.95 -10.29
C GLY A 263 9.87 14.84 -9.27
N VAL A 264 10.08 14.18 -8.12
CA VAL A 264 9.01 13.98 -7.14
C VAL A 264 9.07 15.07 -6.08
N THR A 265 8.02 15.90 -6.00
CA THR A 265 7.89 16.92 -4.94
C THR A 265 6.84 16.42 -3.97
N TYR A 266 7.28 16.01 -2.78
CA TYR A 266 6.39 15.76 -1.65
C TYR A 266 5.99 17.11 -1.05
N SER A 267 4.70 17.40 -0.97
CA SER A 267 4.20 18.50 -0.16
C SER A 267 4.10 18.04 1.30
N GLN A 268 5.10 18.39 2.12
CA GLN A 268 5.00 18.31 3.58
C GLN A 268 4.08 19.42 4.10
N PRO A 269 3.14 19.14 5.02
CA PRO A 269 2.46 20.19 5.79
C PRO A 269 3.45 20.83 6.78
N GLY A 270 3.44 22.16 6.82
CA GLY A 270 4.36 22.98 7.59
C GLY A 270 4.29 22.78 9.10
N GLN A 271 5.47 22.91 9.70
CA GLN A 271 5.74 22.93 11.12
C GLN A 271 5.40 24.32 11.67
N ASP A 272 4.21 24.50 12.23
CA ASP A 272 3.88 25.72 12.97
C ASP A 272 4.45 25.64 14.39
N THR A 273 5.57 26.35 14.57
CA THR A 273 6.09 26.78 15.86
C THR A 273 5.10 27.74 16.54
N SER A 274 4.57 27.35 17.70
CA SER A 274 4.17 28.32 18.74
C SER A 274 4.49 27.76 20.12
N ALA A 275 5.29 28.51 20.86
CA ALA A 275 5.74 28.20 22.19
C ALA A 275 4.67 28.54 23.25
N GLY A 276 4.58 27.70 24.28
CA GLY A 276 4.13 28.08 25.62
C GLY A 276 2.68 27.73 25.97
N LEU A 277 2.50 26.59 26.67
CA LEU A 277 1.79 26.44 27.96
C LEU A 277 1.62 24.93 28.29
N LEU A 278 2.12 24.51 29.45
CA LEU A 278 1.79 23.25 30.15
C LEU A 278 1.04 23.62 31.45
N PRO A 279 0.32 22.70 32.14
CA PRO A 279 -0.09 21.35 31.76
C PRO A 279 -1.59 21.07 32.03
N SER A 280 -2.16 20.02 31.44
CA SER A 280 -3.14 19.21 32.18
C SER A 280 -3.20 17.77 31.69
N VAL A 281 -3.21 16.87 32.67
CA VAL A 281 -3.25 15.42 32.59
C VAL A 281 -4.57 14.97 31.96
N VAL A 282 -4.50 14.26 30.82
CA VAL A 282 -5.51 13.25 30.44
C VAL A 282 -4.79 12.06 29.81
N GLN A 283 -4.96 10.93 30.49
CA GLN A 283 -4.85 9.52 30.09
C GLN A 283 -4.32 9.17 28.69
N GLY A 284 -3.34 8.26 28.70
CA GLY A 284 -2.55 7.85 27.56
C GLY A 284 -3.30 7.21 26.39
N PHE A 285 -2.68 7.34 25.23
CA PHE A 285 -2.99 6.56 24.05
C PHE A 285 -2.02 5.38 23.96
N THR A 286 -2.38 4.30 24.64
CA THR A 286 -2.06 2.96 24.16
C THR A 286 -3.04 2.59 23.05
N ASN A 287 -2.54 1.87 22.05
CA ASN A 287 -3.22 1.07 21.02
C ASN A 287 -2.88 1.53 19.59
N HIS A 288 -1.74 1.04 19.09
CA HIS A 288 -1.57 0.77 17.66
C HIS A 288 -2.70 -0.17 17.25
N ASN A 289 -3.70 0.35 16.56
CA ASN A 289 -4.88 -0.40 16.16
C ASN A 289 -4.53 -1.18 14.87
N LEU A 290 -3.85 -2.33 15.04
CA LEU A 290 -3.80 -3.36 14.01
C LEU A 290 -5.23 -3.92 13.87
N ARG A 291 -6.01 -3.36 12.94
CA ARG A 291 -7.24 -4.01 12.50
C ARG A 291 -6.86 -5.23 11.67
N LEU A 292 -6.63 -6.34 12.36
CA LEU A 292 -6.82 -7.67 11.78
C LEU A 292 -8.29 -7.74 11.34
N SER A 293 -8.53 -7.97 10.05
CA SER A 293 -9.87 -8.28 9.56
C SER A 293 -10.38 -9.51 10.33
N HIS A 294 -11.52 -9.34 11.00
CA HIS A 294 -12.23 -10.45 11.63
C HIS A 294 -12.82 -11.34 10.53
N ASN A 295 -11.99 -12.22 9.95
CA ASN A 295 -12.35 -13.53 9.37
C ASN A 295 -11.19 -14.22 8.62
N SER A 296 -10.01 -13.60 8.47
CA SER A 296 -8.83 -14.27 7.90
C SER A 296 -7.54 -13.82 8.60
N PRO A 297 -6.77 -14.73 9.23
CA PRO A 297 -5.50 -14.39 9.87
C PRO A 297 -4.37 -14.03 8.88
N ALA A 298 -4.65 -14.02 7.57
CA ALA A 298 -3.71 -13.66 6.50
C ALA A 298 -4.13 -12.38 5.74
N ALA A 299 -5.25 -11.74 6.11
CA ALA A 299 -5.76 -10.57 5.42
C ALA A 299 -5.30 -9.27 6.10
N SER A 300 -4.71 -8.35 5.32
CA SER A 300 -4.34 -7.01 5.78
C SER A 300 -5.08 -5.94 4.96
N GLU A 301 -5.73 -5.00 5.66
CA GLU A 301 -6.33 -3.81 5.05
C GLU A 301 -5.48 -2.59 5.37
N SER A 302 -5.05 -1.86 4.34
CA SER A 302 -4.43 -0.55 4.49
C SER A 302 -5.31 0.51 3.83
N SER A 303 -5.79 1.47 4.62
CA SER A 303 -6.60 2.59 4.15
C SER A 303 -5.83 3.89 4.38
N SER A 304 -5.54 4.62 3.30
CA SER A 304 -5.01 5.99 3.40
C SER A 304 -6.17 6.99 3.48
N SER A 305 -6.02 8.03 4.32
CA SER A 305 -7.03 9.07 4.50
C SER A 305 -7.10 9.99 3.27
N GLU A 306 -8.30 10.44 2.89
CA GLU A 306 -8.47 11.44 1.83
C GLU A 306 -7.87 12.80 2.25
N PHE A 307 -7.12 13.46 1.37
CA PHE A 307 -6.77 14.87 1.56
C PHE A 307 -8.01 15.74 1.36
N PRO A 308 -8.40 16.59 2.33
CA PRO A 308 -9.54 17.46 2.14
C PRO A 308 -9.20 18.54 1.12
N THR A 309 -9.79 18.46 -0.08
CA THR A 309 -10.06 19.68 -0.87
C THR A 309 -11.07 20.50 -0.07
N SER A 310 -10.61 21.62 0.48
CA SER A 310 -11.39 22.58 1.27
C SER A 310 -12.73 22.89 0.61
N MET A 311 -13.81 22.30 1.13
CA MET A 311 -15.17 22.72 0.81
C MET A 311 -15.58 23.82 1.80
N LEU A 312 -15.88 24.99 1.26
CA LEU A 312 -16.49 26.09 2.01
C LEU A 312 -17.79 25.60 2.65
N SER A 313 -17.82 25.65 3.98
CA SER A 313 -18.94 25.27 4.84
C SER A 313 -20.22 26.04 4.50
N ALA A 314 -21.19 25.37 3.88
CA ALA A 314 -22.58 25.86 3.87
C ALA A 314 -23.25 25.52 5.21
N LYS A 315 -23.65 26.56 5.95
CA LYS A 315 -24.36 26.47 7.24
C LYS A 315 -25.62 25.60 7.14
N SER A 316 -25.87 24.78 8.16
CA SER A 316 -27.11 24.02 8.33
C SER A 316 -28.30 24.96 8.57
N VAL A 317 -29.35 24.84 7.76
CA VAL A 317 -30.68 25.40 8.04
C VAL A 317 -31.63 24.27 8.39
N ALA A 318 -32.40 24.49 9.46
CA ALA A 318 -33.26 23.52 10.14
C ALA A 318 -34.37 22.92 9.26
N LYS A 319 -34.68 21.64 9.54
CA LYS A 319 -35.86 20.92 9.03
C LYS A 319 -37.15 21.66 9.38
N ARG A 320 -38.02 21.88 8.39
CA ARG A 320 -39.46 22.10 8.57
C ARG A 320 -40.22 21.14 7.66
N ALA A 321 -41.22 20.46 8.21
CA ALA A 321 -41.99 19.42 7.55
C ALA A 321 -43.15 19.99 6.70
N VAL A 322 -43.24 19.47 5.47
CA VAL A 322 -44.38 19.21 4.56
C VAL A 322 -45.38 20.34 4.25
N ALA A 323 -45.49 20.65 2.96
CA ALA A 323 -46.77 20.76 2.24
C ALA A 323 -46.59 20.18 0.82
N GLU A 324 -47.48 19.29 0.43
CA GLU A 324 -47.56 18.61 -0.87
C GLU A 324 -48.18 19.56 -1.90
N VAL A 325 -47.43 19.94 -2.95
CA VAL A 325 -47.96 20.69 -4.10
C VAL A 325 -47.26 20.27 -5.41
N ALA A 326 -48.10 19.78 -6.31
CA ALA A 326 -48.06 19.77 -7.78
C ALA A 326 -46.77 19.37 -8.53
N GLN A 327 -46.92 18.29 -9.31
CA GLN A 327 -46.05 17.93 -10.43
C GLN A 327 -45.85 19.12 -11.38
N HIS A 328 -44.61 19.58 -11.50
CA HIS A 328 -44.14 20.26 -12.70
C HIS A 328 -43.22 19.30 -13.45
N ASP A 329 -43.58 19.03 -14.70
CA ASP A 329 -42.80 18.27 -15.66
C ASP A 329 -41.35 18.76 -15.71
N LYS A 330 -40.43 17.93 -15.22
CA LYS A 330 -39.00 18.10 -15.46
C LYS A 330 -38.74 17.67 -16.90
N VAL A 331 -38.47 18.66 -17.75
CA VAL A 331 -37.79 18.46 -19.04
C VAL A 331 -36.51 17.66 -18.79
N PRO A 332 -36.33 16.47 -19.39
CA PRO A 332 -35.12 15.69 -19.23
C PRO A 332 -33.96 16.44 -19.88
N HIS A 333 -33.01 16.90 -19.06
CA HIS A 333 -31.67 17.18 -19.56
C HIS A 333 -31.00 15.83 -19.77
N PRO A 334 -30.56 15.48 -20.99
CA PRO A 334 -29.80 14.25 -21.20
C PRO A 334 -28.42 14.47 -20.59
N VAL A 335 -28.25 14.08 -19.32
CA VAL A 335 -26.92 13.75 -18.81
C VAL A 335 -26.54 12.48 -19.54
N GLY A 336 -25.81 12.64 -20.64
CA GLY A 336 -25.25 11.50 -21.37
C GLY A 336 -24.37 10.71 -20.40
N PHE A 337 -24.90 9.60 -19.88
CA PHE A 337 -24.09 8.56 -19.27
C PHE A 337 -23.23 7.99 -20.39
N VAL A 338 -22.03 8.54 -20.56
CA VAL A 338 -20.99 7.85 -21.33
C VAL A 338 -20.65 6.61 -20.51
N PRO A 339 -20.87 5.40 -21.05
CA PRO A 339 -20.49 4.18 -20.36
C PRO A 339 -19.00 4.25 -20.01
N PRO A 340 -18.57 3.79 -18.83
CA PRO A 340 -17.15 3.71 -18.54
C PRO A 340 -16.45 2.90 -19.65
N PRO A 341 -15.22 3.29 -20.03
CA PRO A 341 -14.47 2.51 -21.00
C PRO A 341 -14.37 1.05 -20.52
N PRO A 342 -14.37 0.08 -21.45
CA PRO A 342 -14.19 -1.31 -21.08
C PRO A 342 -12.85 -1.48 -20.33
N PRO A 343 -12.78 -2.36 -19.32
CA PRO A 343 -11.53 -2.63 -18.62
C PRO A 343 -10.44 -3.05 -19.62
N CYS A 344 -9.21 -2.61 -19.40
CA CYS A 344 -8.08 -2.79 -20.32
C CYS A 344 -6.99 -3.71 -19.79
N PRO A 345 -7.31 -4.88 -19.25
CA PRO A 345 -6.48 -5.46 -18.23
C PRO A 345 -5.11 -5.84 -18.82
N GLY A 346 -4.05 -5.19 -18.32
CA GLY A 346 -2.74 -5.12 -18.95
C GLY A 346 -1.95 -6.43 -18.90
N LYS A 347 -0.67 -6.37 -19.27
CA LYS A 347 0.19 -7.57 -19.21
C LYS A 347 0.42 -8.05 -17.78
N ILE A 348 0.46 -9.36 -17.62
CA ILE A 348 0.85 -10.03 -16.36
C ILE A 348 2.37 -10.09 -16.27
N ARG A 349 2.93 -9.73 -15.11
CA ARG A 349 4.39 -9.64 -14.91
C ARG A 349 5.00 -10.89 -14.28
N HIS A 350 4.29 -11.54 -13.35
CA HIS A 350 4.83 -12.67 -12.59
C HIS A 350 4.08 -13.96 -12.87
N PHE A 351 2.82 -14.03 -12.46
CA PHE A 351 1.94 -15.15 -12.73
C PHE A 351 0.49 -14.68 -12.71
N LYS A 352 -0.37 -15.50 -13.32
CA LYS A 352 -1.79 -15.25 -13.30
C LYS A 352 -2.32 -15.61 -11.91
N ILE A 353 -2.93 -14.61 -11.29
CA ILE A 353 -3.76 -14.69 -10.10
C ILE A 353 -4.98 -15.57 -10.42
#